data_AF-A0A2S1QDJ6-F1
#
_entry.id   AF-A0A2S1QDJ6-F1
#
_cell.length_a   1.000
_cell.length_b   1.000
_cell.length_c   1.000
_cell.angle_alpha   90.00
_cell.angle_beta   90.00
_cell.angle_gamma   90.00
#
_symmetry.space_group_name_H-M   'P 1'
#
loop_
_entity.id
_entity.type
_entity.pdbx_description
1 polymer ?
#
loop_
_entity_poly.entity_id
_entity_poly.type
_entity_poly.pdbx_seq_one_letter_code
_entity_poly.pdbx_strand_id
1 'polypeptide(L)'
;MSRLPKNLQLALSACIVIAMSFVYGAHPSVILPYIFGFEVQNLELKNIFRAIMGIYIAFGGYWIYGVIKENHWKSATIVNVLFMGGLAGGRLVSAILDGWSPQYGAGMIAEAVMMWWGLWNLRFYDENF
;
A
#
# COMPACT_ATOMS: atom_id res chain seq x y z
N MET A 1 26.89 6.06 -8.19
CA MET A 1 25.48 5.93 -7.79
C MET A 1 25.38 6.08 -6.28
N SER A 2 24.73 7.15 -5.80
CA SER A 2 24.42 7.30 -4.38
C SER A 2 23.52 6.15 -3.94
N ARG A 3 23.88 5.48 -2.84
CA ARG A 3 23.13 4.32 -2.32
C ARG A 3 21.81 4.82 -1.73
N LEU A 4 20.68 4.28 -2.19
CA LEU A 4 19.40 4.52 -1.52
C LEU A 4 19.42 3.83 -0.15
N PRO A 5 18.86 4.44 0.91
CA PRO A 5 18.83 3.81 2.23
C PRO A 5 17.97 2.55 2.22
N LYS A 6 18.48 1.46 2.81
CA LYS A 6 17.80 0.14 2.92
C LYS A 6 16.35 0.24 3.43
N ASN A 7 16.12 1.10 4.41
CA ASN A 7 14.82 1.23 5.10
C ASN A 7 13.88 2.27 4.47
N LEU A 8 14.34 3.03 3.47
CA LEU A 8 13.57 4.13 2.89
C LEU A 8 12.27 3.63 2.25
N GLN A 9 12.34 2.51 1.55
CA GLN A 9 11.21 1.89 0.86
C GLN A 9 10.08 1.52 1.84
N LEU A 10 10.42 0.89 2.97
CA LEU A 10 9.44 0.51 4.00
C LEU A 10 8.88 1.74 4.71
N ALA A 11 9.72 2.72 5.05
CA ALA A 11 9.29 3.94 5.71
C ALA A 11 8.30 4.73 4.84
N LEU A 12 8.62 4.91 3.55
CA LEU A 12 7.72 5.57 2.60
C LEU A 12 6.40 4.80 2.43
N SER A 13 6.48 3.48 2.29
CA SER A 13 5.28 2.64 2.21
C SER A 13 4.38 2.82 3.43
N ALA A 14 4.96 2.77 4.62
CA ALA A 14 4.21 2.91 5.86
C ALA A 14 3.52 4.27 5.96
N CYS A 15 4.24 5.36 5.68
CA CYS A 15 3.67 6.70 5.69
C CYS A 15 2.49 6.83 4.72
N ILE A 16 2.67 6.38 3.47
CA ILE A 16 1.65 6.50 2.42
C ILE A 16 0.43 5.63 2.75
N VAL A 17 0.63 4.37 3.11
CA VAL A 17 -0.46 3.42 3.35
C VAL A 17 -1.23 3.76 4.62
N ILE A 18 -0.56 4.24 5.67
CA ILE A 18 -1.24 4.75 6.87
C ILE A 18 -2.05 6.00 6.54
N ALA A 19 -1.50 6.95 5.77
CA ALA A 19 -2.27 8.12 5.33
C ALA A 19 -3.52 7.70 4.52
N MET A 20 -3.36 6.79 3.56
CA MET A 20 -4.47 6.26 2.76
C MET A 20 -5.50 5.48 3.58
N SER A 21 -5.08 4.84 4.67
CA SER A 21 -6.01 4.16 5.59
C SER A 21 -7.06 5.13 6.15
N PHE A 22 -6.65 6.35 6.52
CA PHE A 22 -7.56 7.37 7.03
C PHE A 22 -8.42 7.98 5.93
N VAL A 23 -7.89 8.12 4.71
CA VAL A 23 -8.68 8.50 3.53
C VAL A 23 -9.85 7.54 3.32
N TYR A 24 -9.62 6.24 3.49
CA TYR A 24 -10.66 5.23 3.35
C TYR A 24 -11.60 5.16 4.56
N GLY A 25 -11.09 4.99 5.77
CA GLY A 25 -11.91 4.56 6.91
C GLY A 25 -12.29 5.60 7.95
N ALA A 26 -11.64 6.77 8.01
CA ALA A 26 -11.87 7.73 9.09
C ALA A 26 -13.31 8.31 9.03
N HIS A 27 -13.68 8.83 7.87
CA HIS A 27 -15.05 9.29 7.60
C HIS A 27 -15.43 9.05 6.12
N PRO A 28 -15.63 7.78 5.72
CA PRO A 28 -15.78 7.37 4.32
C PRO A 28 -16.86 8.13 3.56
N SER A 29 -17.98 8.48 4.21
CA SER A 29 -19.09 9.21 3.57
C SER A 29 -18.83 10.69 3.31
N VAL A 30 -17.66 11.22 3.69
CA VAL A 30 -17.26 12.60 3.41
C VAL A 30 -15.97 12.62 2.60
N ILE A 31 -14.96 11.86 3.04
CA ILE A 31 -13.62 11.92 2.44
C ILE A 31 -13.60 11.27 1.04
N LEU A 32 -14.22 10.09 0.88
CA LEU A 32 -14.23 9.39 -0.42
C LEU A 32 -15.00 10.16 -1.51
N PRO A 33 -16.21 10.72 -1.24
CA PRO A 33 -16.87 11.59 -2.21
C PRO A 33 -16.03 12.80 -2.59
N TYR A 34 -15.35 13.42 -1.63
CA TYR A 34 -14.52 14.60 -1.89
C TYR A 34 -13.29 14.28 -2.76
N ILE A 35 -12.63 13.15 -2.53
CA ILE A 35 -11.38 12.79 -3.22
C ILE A 35 -11.64 12.07 -4.55
N PHE A 36 -12.61 11.13 -4.56
CA PHE A 36 -12.84 10.21 -5.66
C PHE A 36 -14.19 10.43 -6.37
N GLY A 37 -15.07 11.26 -5.84
CA GLY A 37 -16.34 11.62 -6.49
C GLY A 37 -17.45 10.56 -6.39
N PHE A 38 -17.27 9.49 -5.61
CA PHE A 38 -18.31 8.47 -5.40
C PHE A 38 -18.89 8.51 -3.97
N GLU A 39 -20.18 8.20 -3.86
CA GLU A 39 -20.89 8.27 -2.58
C GLU A 39 -20.79 6.98 -1.75
N VAL A 40 -20.68 7.16 -0.43
CA VAL A 40 -20.70 6.04 0.54
C VAL A 40 -21.91 6.20 1.46
N GLN A 41 -23.05 5.70 1.00
CA GLN A 41 -24.33 5.93 1.67
C GLN A 41 -24.65 4.87 2.74
N ASN A 42 -24.53 3.58 2.42
CA ASN A 42 -25.00 2.52 3.32
C ASN A 42 -24.00 2.17 4.43
N LEU A 43 -24.50 1.54 5.49
CA LEU A 43 -23.70 1.11 6.64
C LEU A 43 -22.64 0.07 6.22
N GLU A 44 -22.99 -0.86 5.33
CA GLU A 44 -22.09 -1.94 4.92
C GLU A 44 -20.84 -1.42 4.20
N LEU A 45 -20.98 -0.44 3.32
CA LEU A 45 -19.86 0.15 2.62
C LEU A 45 -18.95 0.92 3.58
N LYS A 46 -19.52 1.58 4.60
CA LYS A 46 -18.73 2.19 5.69
C LYS A 46 -17.94 1.14 6.48
N ASN A 47 -18.55 -0.03 6.76
CA ASN A 47 -17.88 -1.13 7.45
C ASN A 47 -16.74 -1.72 6.60
N ILE A 48 -16.95 -1.91 5.29
CA ILE A 48 -15.91 -2.39 4.37
C ILE A 48 -14.71 -1.44 4.37
N PHE A 49 -14.93 -0.12 4.20
CA PHE A 49 -13.83 0.84 4.19
C PHE A 49 -13.09 0.94 5.53
N ARG A 50 -13.78 0.76 6.67
CA ARG A 50 -13.14 0.69 7.98
C ARG A 50 -12.32 -0.59 8.18
N ALA A 51 -12.78 -1.71 7.65
CA ALA A 51 -12.00 -2.95 7.63
C ALA A 51 -10.71 -2.76 6.79
N ILE A 52 -10.82 -2.12 5.63
CA ILE A 52 -9.67 -1.76 4.77
C ILE A 52 -8.70 -0.83 5.52
N MET A 53 -9.20 0.17 6.25
CA MET A 53 -8.37 1.03 7.09
C MET A 53 -7.60 0.22 8.14
N GLY A 54 -8.29 -0.67 8.87
CA GLY A 54 -7.66 -1.49 9.92
C GLY A 54 -6.51 -2.35 9.39
N ILE A 55 -6.70 -3.02 8.26
CA ILE A 55 -5.66 -3.85 7.65
C ILE A 55 -4.49 -3.00 7.09
N TYR A 56 -4.77 -1.80 6.55
CA TYR A 56 -3.73 -0.88 6.09
C TYR A 56 -2.87 -0.36 7.26
N ILE A 57 -3.50 -0.01 8.39
CA ILE A 57 -2.80 0.41 9.61
C ILE A 57 -1.93 -0.74 10.15
N ALA A 58 -2.47 -1.96 10.17
CA ALA A 58 -1.74 -3.13 10.67
C ALA A 58 -0.47 -3.40 9.84
N PHE A 59 -0.58 -3.41 8.49
CA PHE A 59 0.58 -3.60 7.63
C PHE A 59 1.56 -2.44 7.68
N GLY A 60 1.07 -1.19 7.67
CA GLY A 60 1.91 -0.01 7.84
C GLY A 60 2.69 -0.04 9.16
N GLY A 61 2.03 -0.44 10.25
CA GLY A 61 2.66 -0.66 11.56
C GLY A 61 3.71 -1.76 11.54
N TYR A 62 3.45 -2.88 10.83
CA TYR A 62 4.44 -3.95 10.68
C TYR A 62 5.67 -3.51 9.87
N TRP A 63 5.49 -2.65 8.87
CA TRP A 63 6.63 -2.09 8.13
C TRP A 63 7.47 -1.13 8.98
N ILE A 64 6.83 -0.27 9.79
CA ILE A 64 7.53 0.55 10.79
C ILE A 64 8.31 -0.34 11.75
N TYR A 65 7.70 -1.43 12.22
CA TYR A 65 8.36 -2.40 13.08
C TYR A 65 9.58 -3.03 12.39
N GLY A 66 9.48 -3.41 11.11
CA GLY A 66 10.59 -3.91 10.31
C GLY A 66 11.70 -2.90 10.07
N VAL A 67 11.39 -1.59 10.03
CA VAL A 67 12.38 -0.51 9.97
C VAL A 67 13.16 -0.38 11.30
N ILE A 68 12.48 -0.58 12.44
CA ILE A 68 13.09 -0.45 13.78
C ILE A 68 13.85 -1.73 14.18
N LYS A 69 13.38 -2.90 13.75
CA LYS A 69 13.93 -4.20 14.10
C LYS A 69 14.49 -4.88 12.86
N GLU A 70 15.81 -4.81 12.70
CA GLU A 70 16.55 -5.36 11.55
C GLU A 70 16.20 -6.84 11.27
N ASN A 71 16.02 -7.66 12.33
CA ASN A 71 15.65 -9.07 12.20
C ASN A 71 14.29 -9.29 11.51
N HIS A 72 13.42 -8.28 11.51
CA HIS A 72 12.11 -8.30 10.85
C HIS A 72 12.10 -7.59 9.50
N TRP A 73 13.19 -6.92 9.11
CA TRP A 73 13.24 -6.15 7.88
C TRP A 73 12.93 -7.00 6.64
N LYS A 74 13.48 -8.21 6.55
CA LYS A 74 13.24 -9.14 5.44
C LYS A 74 11.76 -9.48 5.32
N SER A 75 11.16 -9.94 6.42
CA SER A 75 9.75 -10.32 6.46
C SER A 75 8.83 -9.13 6.19
N ALA A 76 9.14 -7.95 6.73
CA ALA A 76 8.41 -6.72 6.46
C ALA A 76 8.47 -6.33 4.98
N THR A 77 9.65 -6.46 4.34
CA THR A 77 9.84 -6.17 2.92
C THR A 77 9.10 -7.17 2.03
N ILE A 78 9.14 -8.46 2.33
CA ILE A 78 8.37 -9.49 1.60
C ILE A 78 6.87 -9.20 1.68
N VAL A 79 6.36 -8.94 2.89
CA VAL A 79 4.94 -8.62 3.07
C VAL A 79 4.57 -7.33 2.35
N ASN A 80 5.44 -6.33 2.36
CA ASN A 80 5.23 -5.11 1.59
C ASN A 80 5.15 -5.38 0.08
N VAL A 81 6.07 -6.16 -0.47
CA VAL A 81 6.05 -6.57 -1.89
C VAL A 81 4.74 -7.26 -2.24
N LEU A 82 4.29 -8.21 -1.41
CA LEU A 82 3.01 -8.90 -1.61
C LEU A 82 1.83 -7.95 -1.54
N PHE A 83 1.83 -7.01 -0.60
CA PHE A 83 0.78 -6.01 -0.46
C PHE A 83 0.71 -5.09 -1.68
N MET A 84 1.83 -4.50 -2.09
CA MET A 84 1.91 -3.60 -3.24
C MET A 84 1.58 -4.33 -4.55
N GLY A 85 2.10 -5.54 -4.74
CA GLY A 85 1.78 -6.39 -5.88
C GLY A 85 0.31 -6.83 -5.92
N GLY A 86 -0.28 -7.12 -4.76
CA GLY A 86 -1.70 -7.45 -4.64
C GLY A 86 -2.61 -6.27 -5.02
N LEU A 87 -2.28 -5.05 -4.60
CA LEU A 87 -3.01 -3.84 -5.01
C LEU A 87 -2.87 -3.58 -6.51
N ALA A 88 -1.65 -3.59 -7.03
CA ALA A 88 -1.40 -3.37 -8.44
C ALA A 88 -2.09 -4.43 -9.31
N GLY A 89 -2.04 -5.71 -8.90
CA GLY A 89 -2.71 -6.81 -9.57
C GLY A 89 -4.23 -6.68 -9.55
N GLY A 90 -4.83 -6.34 -8.40
CA GLY A 90 -6.27 -6.08 -8.31
C GLY A 90 -6.73 -4.93 -9.21
N ARG A 91 -5.93 -3.85 -9.30
CA ARG A 91 -6.21 -2.72 -10.20
C ARG A 91 -6.03 -3.09 -11.66
N LEU A 92 -5.06 -3.93 -11.98
CA LEU A 92 -4.88 -4.44 -13.34
C LEU A 92 -6.10 -5.27 -13.76
N VAL A 93 -6.62 -6.13 -12.88
CA VAL A 93 -7.85 -6.88 -13.13
C VAL A 93 -9.02 -5.93 -13.40
N SER A 94 -9.22 -4.92 -12.54
CA SER A 94 -10.29 -3.92 -12.76
C SER A 94 -10.09 -3.11 -14.04
N ALA A 95 -8.85 -2.73 -14.38
CA ALA A 95 -8.56 -2.02 -15.63
C ALA A 95 -8.91 -2.85 -16.87
N ILE A 96 -8.71 -4.16 -16.81
CA ILE A 96 -9.04 -5.10 -17.89
C ILE A 96 -10.54 -5.35 -17.98
N LEU A 97 -11.23 -5.55 -16.85
CA LEU A 97 -12.64 -5.95 -16.81
C LEU A 97 -13.61 -4.77 -16.84
N ASP A 98 -13.30 -3.70 -16.10
CA ASP A 98 -14.18 -2.55 -15.86
C ASP A 98 -13.70 -1.27 -16.57
N GLY A 99 -12.45 -1.25 -17.03
CA GLY A 99 -11.84 -0.15 -17.79
C GLY A 99 -10.87 0.73 -16.98
N TRP A 100 -10.16 1.61 -17.68
CA TRP A 100 -9.10 2.44 -17.09
C TRP A 100 -9.64 3.62 -16.28
N SER A 101 -9.15 3.78 -15.06
CA SER A 101 -9.32 4.99 -14.25
C SER A 101 -7.98 5.71 -14.09
N PRO A 102 -7.84 6.98 -14.49
CA PRO A 102 -6.60 7.74 -14.29
C PRO A 102 -6.17 7.84 -12.82
N GLN A 103 -7.12 8.00 -11.90
CA GLN A 103 -6.86 8.12 -10.46
C GLN A 103 -6.30 6.81 -9.89
N TYR A 104 -6.97 5.69 -10.15
CA TYR A 104 -6.51 4.38 -9.68
C TYR A 104 -5.31 3.86 -10.49
N GLY A 105 -5.14 4.31 -11.73
CA GLY A 105 -4.01 3.99 -12.59
C GLY A 105 -2.70 4.59 -12.09
N ALA A 106 -2.71 5.84 -11.62
CA ALA A 106 -1.55 6.45 -10.96
C ALA A 106 -1.15 5.66 -9.70
N GLY A 107 -2.14 5.25 -8.90
CA GLY A 107 -1.94 4.35 -7.75
C GLY A 107 -1.30 3.03 -8.16
N MET A 108 -1.83 2.37 -9.20
CA MET A 108 -1.31 1.09 -9.72
C MET A 108 0.17 1.19 -10.13
N ILE A 109 0.56 2.26 -10.81
CA ILE A 109 1.95 2.48 -11.23
C ILE A 109 2.83 2.68 -9.98
N ALA A 110 2.41 3.50 -9.03
CA ALA A 110 3.15 3.72 -7.79
C ALA A 110 3.30 2.42 -6.98
N GLU A 111 2.24 1.62 -6.87
CA GLU A 111 2.23 0.30 -6.23
C GLU A 111 3.23 -0.65 -6.93
N ALA A 112 3.23 -0.71 -8.27
CA ALA A 112 4.18 -1.53 -9.03
C ALA A 112 5.64 -1.09 -8.85
N VAL A 113 5.90 0.22 -8.79
CA VAL A 113 7.25 0.76 -8.50
C VAL A 113 7.70 0.39 -7.10
N MET A 114 6.82 0.51 -6.09
CA MET A 114 7.15 0.15 -4.70
C MET A 114 7.37 -1.35 -4.53
N MET A 115 6.59 -2.18 -5.25
CA MET A 115 6.79 -3.63 -5.32
C MET A 115 8.16 -3.96 -5.92
N TRP A 116 8.51 -3.37 -7.07
CA TRP A 116 9.80 -3.58 -7.71
C TRP A 116 10.96 -3.15 -6.81
N TRP A 117 10.83 -2.00 -6.14
CA TRP A 117 11.83 -1.51 -5.20
C TRP A 117 12.02 -2.48 -4.02
N GLY A 118 10.94 -3.03 -3.47
CA GLY A 118 11.02 -4.05 -2.42
C GLY A 118 11.76 -5.31 -2.88
N LEU A 119 11.47 -5.80 -4.08
CA LEU A 119 12.17 -6.95 -4.68
C LEU A 119 13.67 -6.67 -4.91
N TRP A 120 13.99 -5.46 -5.39
CA TRP A 120 15.37 -5.02 -5.56
C TRP A 120 16.12 -4.95 -4.23
N ASN A 121 15.48 -4.38 -3.20
CA ASN A 121 16.04 -4.34 -1.85
C ASN A 121 16.34 -5.73 -1.31
N LEU A 122 15.41 -6.68 -1.46
CA LEU A 122 15.60 -8.07 -1.01
C LEU A 122 16.81 -8.70 -1.71
N ARG A 123 16.88 -8.65 -3.04
CA ARG A 123 18.01 -9.20 -3.81
C ARG A 123 19.36 -8.56 -3.48
N PHE A 124 19.36 -7.30 -3.06
CA PHE A 124 20.60 -6.55 -2.84
C PHE A 124 21.11 -6.64 -1.39
N TYR A 125 20.21 -6.63 -0.41
CA TYR A 125 20.55 -6.57 1.02
C TYR A 125 20.37 -7.88 1.77
N ASP A 126 19.77 -8.90 1.16
CA ASP A 126 19.65 -10.23 1.73
C ASP A 126 20.46 -11.22 0.88
N GLU A 127 21.56 -11.71 1.45
CA GLU A 127 22.48 -12.64 0.78
C GLU A 127 21.82 -13.99 0.42
N ASN A 128 20.65 -14.27 0.98
CA ASN A 128 19.92 -15.53 0.79
C ASN A 128 18.64 -15.38 -0.06
N PHE A 129 18.48 -14.30 -0.84
CA PHE A 129 17.29 -14.01 -1.65
C PHE A 129 17.58 -13.94 -3.14
#